data_AF-A0A7J5YSC2-F1
#
_entry.id   AF-A0A7J5YSC2-F1
#
_cell.length_a   1.000
_cell.length_b   1.000
_cell.length_c   1.000
_cell.angle_alpha   90.00
_cell.angle_beta   90.00
_cell.angle_gamma   90.00
#
_symmetry.space_group_name_H-M   'P 1'
#
loop_
_entity.id
_entity.type
_entity.pdbx_description
1 polymer ?
#
loop_
_entity_poly.entity_id
_entity_poly.type
_entity_poly.pdbx_seq_one_letter_code
_entity_poly.pdbx_strand_id
1 'polypeptide(L)'
;MSDPTNPIRRPISADSAIMNPASKVIALKAAKTLQIFNIEMKSKVKAHTMTEEVMFWKWISVNTVALVTDTAVYHWSMEGDSPATKYSIGTPVWPDVRSLTTELTNNRNGYC
;
A
#
# COMPACT_ATOMS: atom_id res chain seq x y z
N MET A 1 8.50 27.10 28.41
CA MET A 1 7.83 27.40 27.13
C MET A 1 7.63 26.05 26.45
N SER A 2 6.39 25.61 26.34
CA SER A 2 6.02 24.19 26.21
C SER A 2 6.06 23.68 24.76
N ASP A 3 6.65 22.50 24.58
CA ASP A 3 6.87 21.82 23.31
C ASP A 3 5.58 21.57 22.51
N PRO A 4 5.51 22.03 21.25
CA PRO A 4 4.36 21.80 20.40
C PRO A 4 4.45 20.41 19.77
N THR A 5 3.43 19.59 20.03
CA THR A 5 2.95 18.49 19.17
C THR A 5 3.74 17.18 19.18
N ASN A 6 3.84 16.55 20.35
CA ASN A 6 4.15 15.12 20.43
C ASN A 6 3.00 14.32 19.78
N PRO A 7 3.19 13.65 18.62
CA PRO A 7 2.15 12.84 18.02
C PRO A 7 1.77 11.73 19.00
N ILE A 8 0.48 11.61 19.33
CA ILE A 8 -0.06 10.50 20.12
C ILE A 8 0.21 9.20 19.34
N ARG A 9 1.33 8.55 19.67
CA ARG A 9 1.68 7.20 19.24
C ARG A 9 0.82 6.23 20.03
N ARG A 10 -0.38 5.94 19.52
CA ARG A 10 -1.06 4.72 19.94
C ARG A 10 -0.15 3.54 19.54
N PRO A 11 0.13 2.58 20.42
CA PRO A 11 0.83 1.36 20.03
C PRO A 11 -0.12 0.56 19.12
N ILE A 12 -0.10 0.89 17.83
CA ILE A 12 -0.63 0.00 16.81
C ILE A 12 0.50 -1.01 16.62
N SER A 13 0.25 -2.28 16.93
CA SER A 13 1.17 -3.39 16.62
C SER A 13 1.20 -3.64 15.11
N ALA A 14 1.50 -2.60 14.34
CA ALA A 14 1.62 -2.58 12.90
C ALA A 14 2.89 -1.80 12.58
N ASP A 15 3.80 -2.42 11.83
CA ASP A 15 5.09 -1.85 11.43
C ASP A 15 4.92 -0.64 10.51
N SER A 16 3.82 -0.61 9.74
CA SER A 16 3.49 0.54 8.89
C SER A 16 1.98 0.63 8.62
N ALA A 17 1.53 1.83 8.29
CA ALA A 17 0.15 2.13 7.94
C ALA A 17 0.11 3.15 6.79
N ILE A 18 -0.80 2.94 5.82
CA ILE A 18 -0.99 3.83 4.68
C ILE A 18 -2.48 4.15 4.48
N MET A 19 -2.82 5.43 4.42
CA MET A 19 -4.18 5.92 4.19
C MET A 19 -4.52 5.86 2.69
N ASN A 20 -5.76 5.49 2.39
CA ASN A 20 -6.29 5.58 1.04
C ASN A 20 -6.38 7.05 0.58
N PRO A 21 -6.04 7.37 -0.68
CA PRO A 21 -5.98 8.76 -1.15
C PRO A 21 -7.35 9.44 -1.27
N ALA A 22 -8.45 8.68 -1.37
CA ALA A 22 -9.78 9.23 -1.64
C ALA A 22 -10.84 8.88 -0.58
N SER A 23 -10.59 7.88 0.27
CA SER A 23 -11.58 7.37 1.23
C SER A 23 -11.01 7.23 2.64
N LYS A 24 -11.89 7.13 3.65
CA LYS A 24 -11.50 6.88 5.06
C LYS A 24 -11.13 5.41 5.31
N VAL A 25 -10.34 4.85 4.41
CA VAL A 25 -9.82 3.48 4.48
C VAL A 25 -8.34 3.55 4.82
N ILE A 26 -7.88 2.68 5.71
CA ILE A 26 -6.48 2.56 6.10
C ILE A 26 -6.02 1.13 5.89
N ALA A 27 -4.86 0.96 5.26
CA ALA A 27 -4.17 -0.32 5.22
C ALA A 27 -3.09 -0.36 6.31
N LEU A 28 -3.03 -1.45 7.07
CA LEU A 28 -2.09 -1.71 8.14
C LEU A 28 -1.25 -2.94 7.79
N LYS A 29 0.05 -2.88 8.06
CA LYS A 29 0.98 -4.00 7.90
C LYS A 29 1.55 -4.34 9.27
N ALA A 30 1.42 -5.59 9.69
CA ALA A 30 2.01 -6.15 10.89
C ALA A 30 2.78 -7.43 10.51
N ALA A 31 4.12 -7.34 10.48
CA ALA A 31 5.02 -8.29 9.87
C ALA A 31 4.59 -8.64 8.43
N LYS A 32 4.15 -9.87 8.23
CA LYS A 32 3.64 -10.39 6.94
C LYS A 32 2.12 -10.30 6.80
N THR A 33 1.42 -9.82 7.82
CA THR A 33 -0.04 -9.70 7.82
C THR A 33 -0.45 -8.30 7.39
N LEU A 34 -1.22 -8.21 6.32
CA LEU A 34 -1.80 -6.98 5.79
C LEU A 34 -3.29 -6.94 6.10
N GLN A 35 -3.79 -5.79 6.52
CA GLN A 35 -5.20 -5.60 6.87
C GLN A 35 -5.68 -4.25 6.33
N ILE A 36 -6.87 -4.25 5.75
CA ILE A 36 -7.57 -3.03 5.31
C ILE A 36 -8.73 -2.80 6.26
N PHE A 37 -8.79 -1.61 6.84
CA PHE A 37 -9.86 -1.18 7.73
C PHE A 37 -10.58 0.02 7.15
N ASN A 38 -11.90 0.00 7.24
CA ASN A 38 -12.72 1.18 7.05
C ASN A 38 -12.84 1.88 8.40
N ILE A 39 -12.29 3.09 8.50
CA ILE A 39 -12.26 3.87 9.75
C ILE A 39 -13.66 4.38 10.10
N GLU A 40 -14.46 4.73 9.10
CA GLU A 40 -15.80 5.25 9.30
C GLU A 40 -16.74 4.19 9.84
N MET A 41 -16.70 3.00 9.24
CA MET A 41 -17.48 1.84 9.70
C MET A 41 -16.83 1.10 10.87
N LYS A 42 -15.60 1.46 11.24
CA LYS A 42 -14.76 0.78 12.25
C LYS A 42 -14.69 -0.74 12.03
N SER A 43 -14.67 -1.15 10.77
CA SER A 43 -14.77 -2.55 10.37
C SER A 43 -13.55 -2.98 9.56
N LYS A 44 -13.17 -4.25 9.71
CA LYS A 44 -12.14 -4.87 8.87
C LYS A 44 -12.76 -5.17 7.50
N VAL A 45 -12.21 -4.57 6.46
CA VAL A 45 -12.64 -4.77 5.07
C VAL A 45 -12.02 -6.04 4.51
N LYS A 46 -10.70 -6.19 4.66
CA LYS A 46 -9.96 -7.33 4.10
C LYS A 46 -8.71 -7.61 4.92
N ALA A 47 -8.26 -8.86 4.90
CA ALA A 47 -6.98 -9.24 5.48
C ALA A 47 -6.28 -10.24 4.58
N HIS A 48 -4.96 -10.18 4.53
CA HIS A 48 -4.15 -11.08 3.74
C HIS A 48 -2.80 -11.29 4.39
N THR A 49 -2.36 -12.54 4.50
CA THR A 49 -1.03 -12.88 5.04
C THR A 49 -0.11 -13.23 3.88
N MET A 50 0.91 -12.41 3.67
CA MET A 50 1.96 -12.64 2.69
C MET A 50 2.87 -13.79 3.15
N THR A 51 3.44 -14.51 2.18
CA THR A 51 4.49 -15.51 2.44
C THR A 51 5.87 -14.86 2.63
N GLU A 52 6.11 -13.78 1.89
CA GLU A 52 7.33 -12.99 1.88
C GLU A 52 7.17 -11.68 2.66
N GLU A 53 8.29 -11.07 3.00
CA GLU A 53 8.28 -9.76 3.63
C GLU A 53 8.01 -8.67 2.58
N VAL A 54 7.09 -7.75 2.90
CA VAL A 54 6.78 -6.60 2.07
C VAL A 54 7.76 -5.47 2.43
N MET A 55 8.70 -5.19 1.52
CA MET A 55 9.72 -4.16 1.69
C MET A 55 9.15 -2.77 1.41
N PHE A 56 8.31 -2.64 0.38
CA PHE A 56 7.67 -1.39 0.02
C PHE A 56 6.21 -1.62 -0.36
N TRP A 57 5.35 -0.65 -0.08
CA TRP A 57 3.94 -0.71 -0.43
C TRP A 57 3.34 0.69 -0.55
N LYS A 58 2.39 0.83 -1.48
CA LYS A 58 1.73 2.10 -1.74
C LYS A 58 0.37 1.85 -2.39
N TRP A 59 -0.60 2.71 -2.08
CA TRP A 59 -1.81 2.81 -2.90
C TRP A 59 -1.43 3.32 -4.30
N ILE A 60 -1.68 2.50 -5.32
CA ILE A 60 -1.51 2.87 -6.73
C ILE A 60 -2.81 3.37 -7.34
N SER A 61 -3.93 2.97 -6.74
CA SER A 61 -5.29 3.41 -7.10
C SER A 61 -6.14 3.54 -5.84
N VAL A 62 -7.33 4.12 -5.96
CA VAL A 62 -8.30 4.23 -4.86
C VAL A 62 -8.78 2.88 -4.31
N ASN A 63 -8.58 1.79 -5.03
CA ASN A 63 -8.98 0.45 -4.62
C ASN A 63 -7.81 -0.56 -4.58
N THR A 64 -6.61 -0.18 -5.02
CA THR A 64 -5.51 -1.13 -5.23
C THR A 64 -4.24 -0.68 -4.53
N VAL A 65 -3.65 -1.60 -3.75
CA VAL A 65 -2.35 -1.45 -3.10
C VAL A 65 -1.32 -2.27 -3.87
N ALA A 66 -0.21 -1.64 -4.26
CA ALA A 66 0.98 -2.35 -4.72
C ALA A 66 1.81 -2.77 -3.51
N LEU A 67 2.23 -4.03 -3.50
CA LEU A 67 3.11 -4.63 -2.50
C LEU A 67 4.38 -5.10 -3.22
N VAL A 68 5.54 -4.67 -2.76
CA VAL A 68 6.84 -5.02 -3.34
C VAL A 68 7.57 -5.89 -2.34
N THR A 69 7.89 -7.12 -2.77
CA THR A 69 8.78 -8.04 -2.06
C THR A 69 10.14 -8.06 -2.74
N ASP A 70 11.08 -8.83 -2.20
CA ASP A 70 12.41 -9.01 -2.79
C ASP A 70 12.35 -9.62 -4.20
N THR A 71 11.35 -10.47 -4.47
CA THR A 71 11.28 -11.26 -5.72
C THR A 71 10.18 -10.82 -6.68
N ALA A 72 9.16 -10.09 -6.22
CA ALA A 72 7.97 -9.82 -7.00
C ALA A 72 7.20 -8.57 -6.55
N VAL A 73 6.33 -8.10 -7.43
CA VAL A 73 5.34 -7.07 -7.13
C VAL A 73 3.95 -7.69 -7.14
N TYR A 74 3.12 -7.36 -6.17
CA TYR A 74 1.75 -7.83 -6.07
C TYR A 74 0.79 -6.65 -6.15
N HIS A 75 -0.31 -6.82 -6.86
CA HIS A 75 -1.45 -5.91 -6.73
C HIS A 75 -2.50 -6.56 -5.83
N TRP A 76 -2.87 -5.83 -4.79
CA TRP A 76 -3.88 -6.25 -3.83
C TRP A 76 -5.03 -5.26 -3.84
N SER A 77 -6.15 -5.68 -4.43
CA SER A 77 -7.38 -4.90 -4.43
C SER A 77 -8.14 -5.07 -3.11
N MET A 78 -8.67 -3.96 -2.60
CA MET A 78 -9.61 -3.94 -1.49
C MET A 78 -11.02 -4.39 -1.92
N GLU A 79 -11.29 -4.37 -3.22
CA GLU A 79 -12.56 -4.80 -3.82
C GLU A 79 -12.48 -6.27 -4.24
N GLY A 80 -13.59 -7.00 -4.03
CA GLY A 80 -13.69 -8.42 -4.33
C GLY A 80 -12.92 -9.34 -3.37
N ASP A 81 -13.14 -10.65 -3.50
CA ASP A 81 -12.49 -11.68 -2.68
C ASP A 81 -11.13 -12.14 -3.26
N SER A 82 -10.72 -11.58 -4.40
CA SER A 82 -9.51 -12.03 -5.08
C SER A 82 -8.26 -11.87 -4.18
N PRO A 83 -7.42 -12.91 -4.06
CA PRO A 83 -6.15 -12.82 -3.37
C PRO A 83 -5.20 -11.85 -4.11
N ALA A 84 -4.13 -11.43 -3.45
CA ALA A 84 -3.12 -10.57 -4.07
C ALA A 84 -2.54 -11.23 -5.33
N THR A 85 -2.63 -10.54 -6.48
CA THR A 85 -2.18 -11.07 -7.76
C THR A 85 -0.68 -10.82 -7.92
N LYS A 86 0.10 -11.88 -8.15
CA LYS A 86 1.55 -11.83 -8.29
C LYS A 86 1.96 -11.42 -9.71
N TYR A 87 2.85 -10.44 -9.82
CA TYR A 87 3.52 -10.05 -11.06
C TYR A 87 5.03 -10.27 -10.89
N SER A 88 5.63 -11.02 -11.81
CA SER A 88 7.06 -11.32 -11.78
C SER A 88 7.86 -10.20 -12.43
N ILE A 89 8.98 -9.81 -11.82
CA ILE A 89 9.86 -8.70 -12.25
C ILE A 89 10.59 -8.98 -13.59
N GLY A 90 10.28 -10.06 -14.32
CA GLY A 90 11.03 -10.45 -15.51
C GLY A 90 10.28 -11.18 -16.64
N THR A 91 8.95 -11.23 -16.65
CA THR A 91 8.20 -11.82 -17.79
C THR A 91 7.53 -10.73 -18.64
N PRO A 92 7.48 -10.85 -19.98
CA PRO A 92 7.01 -9.80 -20.88
C PRO A 92 5.48 -9.60 -20.89
N VAL A 93 4.76 -10.10 -19.88
CA VAL A 93 3.30 -9.94 -19.70
C VAL A 93 2.95 -8.71 -18.86
N TRP A 94 3.79 -7.67 -18.91
CA TRP A 94 3.42 -6.35 -18.41
C TRP A 94 2.64 -5.62 -19.51
N PRO A 95 1.30 -5.49 -19.44
CA PRO A 95 0.66 -4.36 -20.08
C PRO A 95 1.16 -3.11 -19.35
N ASP A 96 2.21 -2.52 -19.91
CA ASP A 96 2.57 -1.11 -19.74
C ASP A 96 3.41 -0.70 -18.50
N VAL A 97 4.62 -1.26 -18.35
CA VAL A 97 5.70 -0.66 -17.49
C VAL A 97 6.09 0.76 -17.94
N ARG A 98 5.73 1.16 -19.17
CA ARG A 98 5.93 2.51 -19.70
C ARG A 98 5.06 3.54 -18.98
N SER A 99 3.88 3.16 -18.49
CA SER A 99 3.00 4.07 -17.74
C SER A 99 3.56 4.42 -16.35
N LEU A 100 4.04 3.44 -15.58
CA LEU A 100 4.57 3.64 -14.22
C LEU A 100 5.92 4.37 -14.18
N THR A 101 6.77 4.20 -15.19
CA THR A 101 8.03 4.94 -15.30
C THR A 101 7.82 6.39 -15.77
N THR A 102 6.79 6.66 -16.56
CA THR A 102 6.46 8.03 -16.98
C THR A 102 5.97 8.89 -15.82
N GLU A 103 5.20 8.34 -14.86
CA GLU A 103 4.77 9.08 -13.66
C GLU A 103 5.90 9.37 -12.65
N LEU A 104 6.91 8.49 -12.56
CA LEU A 104 8.06 8.75 -11.68
C LEU A 104 9.07 9.74 -12.28
N THR A 105 9.08 9.91 -13.61
CA THR A 105 9.98 10.85 -14.28
C THR A 105 9.35 12.24 -14.43
N ASN A 106 8.01 12.34 -14.50
CA ASN A 106 7.33 13.63 -14.62
C ASN A 106 7.25 14.43 -13.30
N ASN A 107 7.56 13.82 -12.15
CA ASN A 107 7.53 14.52 -10.86
C ASN A 107 8.90 15.05 -10.40
N ARG A 108 9.85 15.24 -11.33
CA ARG A 108 11.16 15.88 -11.05
C ARG A 108 11.36 17.26 -11.68
N ASN A 109 10.37 17.83 -12.35
CA ASN A 109 10.44 19.21 -12.85
C ASN A 109 9.24 20.02 -12.36
N GLY A 110 9.36 20.55 -11.15
CA GLY A 110 8.33 21.39 -10.54
C GLY A 110 8.83 22.17 -9.32
N TYR A 111 10.08 22.63 -9.37
CA TYR A 111 10.50 23.80 -8.60
C TYR A 111 10.36 25.01 -9.52
N CYS A 112 9.31 25.80 -9.30
CA CYS A 112 9.22 27.25 -9.48
C CYS A 112 8.16 27.73 -8.49
#